data_AF-A0A1I0IMK7-F1
#
_entry.id   AF-A0A1I0IMK7-F1
#
_cell.length_a   1.000
_cell.length_b   1.000
_cell.length_c   1.000
_cell.angle_alpha   90.00
_cell.angle_beta   90.00
_cell.angle_gamma   90.00
#
_symmetry.space_group_name_H-M   'P 1'
#
loop_
_entity.id
_entity.type
_entity.pdbx_description
1 polymer ?
#
loop_
_entity_poly.entity_id
_entity_poly.type
_entity_poly.pdbx_seq_one_letter_code
_entity_poly.pdbx_strand_id
1 'polypeptide(L)'
;MRLTFDDGTPLLEDAPDSVPYAEWDDRVDEYRSQAYRYHDLRQWATPSSRDQQTLAQATMAGDSVEDDARAYSDLALSPAVAIEPRANHYQENLTSQVDV
;
A
#
# COMPACT_ATOMS: atom_id res chain seq x y z
N MET A 1 6.42 -15.22 8.32
CA MET A 1 5.31 -15.73 7.51
C MET A 1 5.34 -15.17 6.10
N ARG A 2 5.28 -16.06 5.11
CA ARG A 2 5.18 -15.74 3.69
C ARG A 2 3.95 -16.44 3.10
N LEU A 3 3.25 -15.74 2.20
CA LEU A 3 2.04 -16.24 1.54
C LEU A 3 2.37 -16.59 0.08
N THR A 4 2.29 -17.88 -0.24
CA THR A 4 2.51 -18.42 -1.59
C THR A 4 1.23 -19.08 -2.10
N PHE A 5 1.22 -19.50 -3.37
CA PHE A 5 0.11 -20.21 -3.97
C PHE A 5 0.60 -21.54 -4.51
N ASP A 6 -0.10 -22.61 -4.16
CA ASP A 6 0.11 -23.95 -4.67
C ASP A 6 -1.23 -24.56 -5.11
N ASP A 7 -1.30 -25.02 -6.35
CA ASP A 7 -2.52 -25.55 -7.00
C ASP A 7 -3.77 -24.68 -6.80
N GLY A 8 -3.62 -23.36 -6.85
CA GLY A 8 -4.71 -22.40 -6.66
C GLY A 8 -5.17 -22.22 -5.21
N THR A 9 -4.51 -22.85 -4.24
CA THR A 9 -4.74 -22.65 -2.80
C THR A 9 -3.59 -21.86 -2.17
N PRO A 10 -3.89 -20.86 -1.32
CA PRO A 10 -2.86 -20.18 -0.54
C PRO A 10 -2.18 -21.14 0.43
N LEU A 11 -0.86 -21.07 0.44
CA LEU A 11 0.05 -21.79 1.31
C LEU A 11 0.79 -20.76 2.17
N LEU A 12 0.85 -21.03 3.48
CA LEU A 12 1.33 -20.10 4.49
C LEU A 12 2.59 -20.68 5.13
N GLU A 13 3.74 -20.26 4.62
CA GLU A 13 5.07 -20.64 5.08
C GLU A 13 5.42 -19.86 6.36
N ASP A 14 6.01 -20.54 7.35
CA ASP A 14 6.36 -19.95 8.66
C ASP A 14 5.19 -19.20 9.32
N ALA A 15 3.99 -19.74 9.22
CA ALA A 15 2.80 -19.19 9.88
C ALA A 15 2.72 -19.66 11.34
N PRO A 16 2.37 -18.77 12.28
CA PRO A 16 2.12 -19.18 13.66
C PRO A 16 0.80 -19.96 13.77
N ASP A 17 0.69 -20.82 14.77
CA ASP A 17 -0.52 -21.63 15.03
C ASP A 17 -1.80 -20.81 15.24
N SER A 18 -1.66 -19.50 15.51
CA SER A 18 -2.77 -18.56 15.65
C SER A 18 -3.32 -18.03 14.32
N VAL A 19 -2.85 -18.53 13.18
CA VAL A 19 -3.25 -18.06 11.86
C VAL A 19 -4.75 -18.35 11.60
N PRO A 20 -5.55 -17.34 11.24
CA PRO A 20 -6.98 -17.55 11.05
C PRO A 20 -7.27 -18.17 9.68
N TYR A 21 -8.34 -18.96 9.60
CA TYR A 21 -8.87 -19.51 8.34
C TYR A 21 -7.91 -20.42 7.55
N ALA A 22 -6.81 -20.84 8.17
CA ALA A 22 -5.87 -21.80 7.62
C ALA A 22 -5.80 -23.03 8.52
N GLU A 23 -5.59 -24.19 7.89
CA GLU A 23 -5.47 -25.50 8.54
C GLU A 23 -4.11 -26.10 8.21
N TRP A 24 -3.55 -26.87 9.13
CA TRP A 24 -2.27 -27.56 8.92
C TRP A 24 -2.45 -28.69 7.89
N ASP A 25 -1.62 -28.70 6.84
CA ASP A 25 -1.57 -29.77 5.84
C ASP A 25 -0.30 -30.59 6.03
N ASP A 26 -0.45 -31.79 6.56
CA ASP A 26 0.64 -32.71 6.90
C ASP A 26 1.43 -33.22 5.68
N ARG A 27 0.90 -33.05 4.46
CA ARG A 27 1.56 -33.47 3.22
C ARG A 27 2.65 -32.50 2.78
N VAL A 28 2.48 -31.23 3.12
CA VAL A 28 3.40 -30.12 2.76
C VAL A 28 4.05 -29.49 4.00
N ASP A 29 3.67 -29.93 5.20
CA ASP A 29 4.20 -29.47 6.50
C ASP A 29 3.96 -27.98 6.75
N GLU A 30 2.86 -27.45 6.21
CA GLU A 30 2.56 -26.02 6.15
C GLU A 30 1.06 -25.76 6.28
N TYR A 31 0.68 -24.52 6.59
CA TYR A 31 -0.72 -24.11 6.70
C TYR A 31 -1.33 -23.80 5.32
N ARG A 32 -2.52 -24.32 5.03
CA ARG A 32 -3.30 -24.02 3.82
C ARG A 32 -4.62 -23.34 4.12
N SER A 33 -5.05 -22.48 3.20
CA SER A 33 -6.38 -21.86 3.27
C SER A 33 -7.15 -22.00 1.95
N GLN A 34 -8.42 -21.65 1.97
CA GLN A 34 -9.21 -21.48 0.75
C GLN A 34 -8.85 -20.14 0.08
N ALA A 35 -8.80 -20.12 -1.26
CA ALA A 35 -8.32 -18.97 -2.03
C ALA A 35 -9.08 -17.66 -1.78
N TYR A 36 -10.40 -17.73 -1.57
CA TYR A 36 -11.20 -16.54 -1.30
C TYR A 36 -10.90 -15.88 0.05
N ARG A 37 -10.15 -16.56 0.94
CA ARG A 37 -9.66 -15.99 2.21
C ARG A 37 -8.37 -15.20 2.06
N TYR A 38 -7.82 -15.09 0.85
CA TYR A 38 -6.58 -14.37 0.58
C TYR A 38 -6.59 -12.94 1.12
N HIS A 39 -7.69 -12.19 0.93
CA HIS A 39 -7.80 -10.81 1.42
C HIS A 39 -7.67 -10.74 2.94
N ASP A 40 -8.45 -11.55 3.65
CA ASP A 40 -8.49 -11.59 5.12
C ASP A 40 -7.12 -12.01 5.69
N LEU A 41 -6.50 -13.02 5.09
CA LEU A 41 -5.16 -13.48 5.46
C LEU A 41 -4.09 -12.43 5.22
N ARG A 42 -4.14 -11.75 4.07
CA ARG A 42 -3.19 -10.67 3.74
C ARG A 42 -3.35 -9.49 4.68
N GLN A 43 -4.58 -9.15 5.05
CA GLN A 43 -4.86 -8.11 6.02
C GLN A 43 -4.36 -8.48 7.42
N TRP A 44 -4.58 -9.72 7.85
CA TRP A 44 -4.07 -10.22 9.14
C TRP A 44 -2.53 -10.29 9.18
N ALA A 45 -1.91 -10.72 8.08
CA ALA A 45 -0.45 -10.82 7.94
C ALA A 45 0.25 -9.46 7.89
N THR A 46 -0.47 -8.43 7.45
CA THR A 46 0.06 -7.07 7.40
C THR A 46 0.09 -6.53 8.83
N PRO A 47 1.25 -6.15 9.38
CA PRO A 47 1.29 -5.51 10.68
C PRO A 47 0.33 -4.32 10.65
N SER A 48 -0.48 -4.21 11.70
CA SER A 48 -1.43 -3.11 11.83
C SER A 48 -0.69 -1.81 11.56
N SER A 49 -1.26 -0.91 10.76
CA SER A 49 -0.73 0.45 10.57
C SER A 49 -0.61 1.28 11.86
N ARG A 50 -0.87 0.67 13.04
CA ARG A 50 -0.45 1.16 14.35
C ARG A 50 1.07 1.32 14.48
N ASP A 51 1.86 0.55 13.73
CA ASP A 51 3.32 0.70 13.69
C ASP A 51 3.80 1.62 12.55
N GLN A 52 2.88 2.17 11.74
CA GLN A 52 3.26 3.26 10.85
C GLN A 52 3.37 4.55 11.66
N GLN A 53 4.58 5.08 11.73
CA GLN A 53 4.80 6.39 12.30
C GLN A 53 4.07 7.43 11.45
N THR A 54 3.27 8.27 12.12
CA THR A 54 2.77 9.49 11.49
C THR A 54 3.96 10.35 11.03
N LEU A 55 3.76 11.21 10.03
CA LEU A 55 4.80 12.13 9.55
C LEU A 55 5.47 12.89 10.71
N ALA A 56 4.68 13.35 11.69
CA ALA A 56 5.18 14.03 12.87
C ALA A 56 6.09 13.13 13.74
N GLN A 57 5.77 11.85 13.89
CA GLN A 57 6.60 10.89 14.63
C GLN A 57 7.89 10.54 13.89
N ALA A 58 7.82 10.36 12.57
CA ALA A 58 8.99 10.09 11.73
C ALA A 58 9.98 11.27 11.70
N THR A 59 9.48 12.51 11.74
CA THR A 59 10.34 13.71 11.74
C THR A 59 11.04 13.95 13.10
N MET A 60 10.53 13.37 14.20
CA MET A 60 11.16 13.46 15.53
C MET A 60 12.23 12.39 15.77
N ALA A 61 12.12 11.23 15.14
CA ALA A 61 13.15 10.20 15.11
C ALA A 61 14.20 10.56 14.05
N GLY A 62 14.89 11.68 14.28
CA GLY A 62 15.87 12.23 13.34
C GLY A 62 17.12 11.35 13.26
N ASP A 63 17.06 10.31 12.44
CA ASP A 63 18.26 9.69 11.88
C ASP A 63 18.73 10.56 10.72
N SER A 64 20.01 10.93 10.71
CA SER A 64 20.58 11.73 9.64
C SER A 64 20.73 10.86 8.39
N VAL A 65 19.77 10.96 7.46
CA VAL A 65 19.86 10.36 6.13
C VAL A 65 20.46 11.38 5.17
N GLU A 66 21.59 11.03 4.56
CA GLU A 66 22.22 11.83 3.51
C GLU A 66 21.53 11.55 2.16
N ASP A 67 21.04 12.60 1.51
CA ASP A 67 20.36 12.53 0.21
C ASP A 67 21.38 12.68 -0.93
N ASP A 68 22.15 11.61 -1.17
CA ASP A 68 23.17 11.55 -2.25
C ASP A 68 22.56 11.76 -3.65
N ALA A 69 21.26 11.53 -3.82
CA ALA A 69 20.59 11.72 -5.10
C ALA A 69 20.65 13.20 -5.54
N ARG A 70 20.73 14.15 -4.60
CA ARG A 70 20.89 15.58 -4.90
C ARG A 70 22.27 15.97 -5.40
N ALA A 71 23.28 15.11 -5.26
CA ALA A 71 24.63 15.39 -5.75
C ALA A 71 24.75 15.23 -7.29
N TYR A 72 23.83 14.50 -7.92
CA TYR A 72 23.85 14.26 -9.37
C TYR A 72 23.24 15.44 -10.14
N SER A 73 24.04 16.46 -10.42
CA SER A 73 23.63 17.65 -11.17
C SER A 73 23.05 17.35 -12.55
N ASP A 74 23.52 16.29 -13.20
CA ASP A 74 23.10 15.92 -14.56
C ASP A 74 21.68 15.34 -14.59
N LEU A 75 21.18 14.88 -13.43
CA LEU A 75 19.84 14.36 -13.23
C LEU A 75 18.91 15.39 -12.58
N ALA A 76 19.37 16.63 -12.39
CA ALA A 76 18.55 17.69 -11.84
C ALA A 76 17.36 17.94 -12.77
N LEU A 77 16.18 17.53 -12.32
CA LEU A 77 14.94 17.79 -13.03
C LEU A 77 14.71 19.30 -13.06
N SER A 78 14.31 19.81 -14.23
CA SER A 78 13.85 21.18 -14.35
C SER A 78 12.75 21.44 -13.32
N PRO A 79 12.78 22.58 -12.61
CA PRO A 79 11.74 22.93 -11.65
C PRO A 79 10.36 22.74 -12.27
N ALA A 80 9.47 22.04 -11.55
CA ALA A 80 8.12 21.82 -12.02
C ALA A 80 7.48 23.18 -12.35
N VAL A 81 7.04 23.33 -13.61
CA VAL A 81 6.26 24.49 -14.01
C VAL A 81 5.01 24.51 -13.14
N ALA A 82 4.82 25.57 -12.37
CA ALA A 82 3.59 25.80 -11.63
C ALA A 82 2.45 25.90 -12.64
N ILE A 83 1.56 24.90 -12.66
CA ILE A 83 0.33 24.96 -13.44
C ILE A 83 -0.68 25.70 -12.57
N GLU A 84 -1.03 26.92 -12.97
CA GLU A 84 -2.09 27.68 -12.33
C GLU A 84 -3.40 26.87 -12.35
N PRO A 85 -4.11 26.73 -11.22
CA PRO A 85 -5.37 26.02 -11.17
C PRO A 85 -6.39 26.72 -12.07
N ARG A 86 -7.06 25.94 -12.93
CA ARG A 86 -8.09 26.44 -13.84
C ARG A 86 -9.32 26.82 -13.01
N ALA A 87 -9.42 28.07 -12.56
CA ALA A 87 -10.43 28.45 -11.59
C ALA A 87 -11.88 28.30 -12.09
N ASN A 88 -12.19 28.46 -13.39
CA ASN A 88 -13.59 28.78 -13.77
C ASN A 88 -14.19 28.02 -14.99
N HIS A 89 -13.61 26.94 -15.51
CA HIS A 89 -14.18 26.29 -16.70
C HIS A 89 -15.42 25.41 -16.48
N TYR A 90 -15.79 25.10 -15.23
CA TYR A 90 -16.88 24.17 -14.91
C TYR A 90 -18.23 24.83 -14.59
N GLN A 91 -18.31 26.16 -14.48
CA GLN A 91 -19.56 26.85 -14.08
C GLN A 91 -20.42 27.37 -15.24
N GLU A 92 -19.89 27.53 -16.45
CA GLU A 92 -20.66 28.11 -17.57
C GLU A 92 -21.62 27.13 -18.28
N ASN A 93 -21.55 25.81 -18.03
CA ASN A 93 -22.47 24.85 -18.64
C ASN A 93 -23.70 24.50 -17.78
N LEU A 94 -23.81 25.03 -16.56
CA LEU A 94 -24.94 24.76 -15.66
C LEU A 94 -26.01 25.85 -15.65
N THR A 95 -25.77 27.00 -16.30
CA THR A 95 -26.69 28.16 -16.26
C THR A 95 -27.52 28.34 -17.54
N SER A 96 -27.24 27.59 -18.61
CA SER A 96 -28.01 27.68 -19.88
C SER A 96 -29.09 26.60 -20.05
N GLN A 97 -29.44 25.87 -18.99
CA GLN A 97 -30.44 24.78 -19.06
C GLN A 97 -31.55 24.87 -18.01
N VAL A 98 -31.90 26.09 -17.55
CA VAL A 98 -33.15 26.35 -16.81
C VAL A 98 -33.73 27.69 -17.27
N ASP A 99 -34.39 27.68 -18.42
CA ASP A 99 -35.49 28.60 -18.73
C ASP A 99 -36.52 27.80 -19.55
N VAL A 100 -37.66 27.50 -18.93
CA VAL A 100 -38.90 26.99 -19.54
C VAL A 100 -40.00 27.96 -19.15
#